data_AF-A0A2S7TEY3-F1
#
_entry.id   AF-A0A2S7TEY3-F1
#
_cell.length_a   1.000
_cell.length_b   1.000
_cell.length_c   1.000
_cell.angle_alpha   90.00
_cell.angle_beta   90.00
_cell.angle_gamma   90.00
#
_symmetry.space_group_name_H-M   'P 1'
#
loop_
_entity.id
_entity.type
_entity.pdbx_description
1 polymer ?
#
loop_
_entity_poly.entity_id
_entity_poly.type
_entity_poly.pdbx_seq_one_letter_code
_entity_poly.pdbx_strand_id
1 'polypeptide(L)'
;MRILLIIITIIFSVKRAFTQVEANSLLGVPSSANITELNNIADAMEGSIAFNKSEKKLYFFNGSSWNAIDLDKNSIGAIKYSVKDNDHDGWYKLNGRSINSLPNTVKNNAISIGFNPVLPNGSNRVLKHPSTAENNGDTGGETNTIIRQENLPNIEFSGITSEDGRHSHTIAKSTTNIKIRYFRDEFINFFVDNGNSTTNQNGAHQHTVEVSSGGSGTPIERYQPYLVVNTFVYLGE
;
A
#
# COMPACT_ATOMS: atom_id res chain seq x y z
N MET A 1 52.19 84.33 2.82
CA MET A 1 51.34 83.87 1.69
C MET A 1 51.58 82.41 1.27
N ARG A 2 52.80 81.85 1.37
CA ARG A 2 53.09 80.46 0.96
C ARG A 2 52.47 79.35 1.83
N ILE A 3 52.31 79.55 3.13
CA ILE A 3 51.74 78.54 4.06
C ILE A 3 50.22 78.43 3.90
N LEU A 4 49.54 79.53 3.58
CA LEU A 4 48.08 79.55 3.37
C LEU A 4 47.67 78.79 2.09
N LEU A 5 48.52 78.82 1.07
CA LEU A 5 48.28 78.10 -0.19
C LEU A 5 48.34 76.58 0.02
N ILE A 6 49.29 76.09 0.82
CA ILE A 6 49.49 74.65 1.08
C ILE A 6 48.31 74.04 1.86
N ILE A 7 47.73 74.79 2.79
CA ILE A 7 46.57 74.33 3.57
C ILE A 7 45.31 74.26 2.70
N ILE A 8 45.13 75.19 1.75
CA ILE A 8 44.01 75.17 0.81
C ILE A 8 44.10 74.00 -0.18
N THR A 9 45.31 73.59 -0.59
CA THR A 9 45.48 72.42 -1.47
C THR A 9 45.24 71.09 -0.75
N ILE A 10 45.55 70.99 0.55
CA ILE A 10 45.31 69.79 1.35
C ILE A 10 43.82 69.62 1.70
N ILE A 11 43.09 70.71 1.93
CA ILE A 11 41.64 70.63 2.24
C ILE A 11 40.83 70.23 0.99
N PHE A 12 41.28 70.55 -0.23
CA PHE A 12 40.63 70.12 -1.47
C PHE A 12 40.97 68.68 -1.91
N SER A 13 41.92 67.99 -1.26
CA SER A 13 42.36 66.64 -1.66
C SER A 13 41.72 65.51 -0.86
N VAL A 14 40.88 65.80 0.14
CA VAL A 14 40.11 64.76 0.84
C VAL A 14 38.76 64.55 0.18
N LYS A 15 38.75 64.13 -1.10
CA LYS A 15 37.56 63.51 -1.67
C LYS A 15 37.35 62.19 -0.95
N ARG A 16 36.30 62.11 -0.12
CA ARG A 16 35.81 60.84 0.41
C ARG A 16 35.45 59.95 -0.79
N ALA A 17 36.31 58.99 -1.09
CA ALA A 17 35.98 57.90 -1.99
C ALA A 17 35.02 56.97 -1.24
N PHE A 18 33.72 57.15 -1.46
CA PHE A 18 32.79 56.06 -1.23
C PHE A 18 33.01 55.07 -2.38
N THR A 19 33.75 53.99 -2.13
CA THR A 19 33.72 52.84 -3.04
C THR A 19 32.41 52.12 -2.79
N GLN A 20 31.35 52.55 -3.47
CA GLN A 20 30.13 51.76 -3.55
C GLN A 20 30.42 50.61 -4.52
N VAL A 21 30.21 49.37 -4.07
CA VAL A 21 30.01 48.22 -4.96
C VAL A 21 28.79 48.61 -5.80
N GLU A 22 29.00 49.01 -7.06
CA GLU A 22 27.92 49.45 -7.95
C GLU A 22 26.83 48.36 -8.00
N ALA A 23 25.58 48.72 -8.31
CA ALA A 23 24.46 47.77 -8.32
C ALA A 23 24.69 46.52 -9.20
N ASN A 24 25.69 46.56 -10.08
CA ASN A 24 26.11 45.47 -10.98
C ASN A 24 27.47 44.84 -10.62
N SER A 25 28.08 45.21 -9.49
CA SER A 25 29.46 44.82 -9.12
C SER A 25 29.56 43.41 -8.53
N LEU A 26 28.50 42.61 -8.60
CA LEU A 26 28.56 41.17 -8.36
C LEU A 26 28.59 40.41 -9.69
N LEU A 27 29.76 40.38 -10.34
CA LEU A 27 30.01 39.55 -11.52
C LEU A 27 31.19 38.62 -11.24
N GLY A 28 30.89 37.47 -10.62
CA GLY A 28 31.89 36.42 -10.37
C GLY A 28 31.91 35.29 -11.40
N VAL A 29 30.91 35.24 -12.30
CA VAL A 29 30.74 34.13 -13.24
C VAL A 29 30.63 34.67 -14.67
N PRO A 30 31.45 34.18 -15.62
CA PRO A 30 31.28 34.45 -17.05
C PRO A 30 29.85 34.15 -17.49
N SER A 31 29.29 34.92 -18.41
CA SER A 31 27.91 34.70 -18.88
C SER A 31 27.80 34.77 -20.40
N SER A 32 26.89 33.97 -20.95
CA SER A 32 26.50 33.99 -22.37
C SER A 32 25.03 34.39 -22.51
N ALA A 33 24.62 34.86 -23.67
CA ALA A 33 23.22 35.15 -23.94
C ALA A 33 22.37 33.86 -24.00
N ASN A 34 22.91 32.79 -24.57
CA ASN A 34 22.22 31.52 -24.80
C ASN A 34 23.20 30.32 -24.86
N ILE A 35 22.67 29.11 -25.05
CA ILE A 35 23.44 27.87 -25.12
C ILE A 35 24.29 27.75 -26.39
N THR A 36 23.86 28.38 -27.49
CA THR A 36 24.62 28.40 -28.74
C THR A 36 25.92 29.18 -28.57
N GLU A 37 25.89 30.33 -27.90
CA GLU A 37 27.10 31.09 -27.58
C GLU A 37 28.05 30.32 -26.67
N LEU A 38 27.53 29.61 -25.66
CA LEU A 38 28.32 28.70 -24.81
C LEU A 38 29.01 27.65 -25.67
N ASN A 39 28.27 26.97 -26.54
CA ASN A 39 28.81 25.92 -27.41
C ASN A 39 29.81 26.42 -28.46
N ASN A 40 29.83 27.73 -28.74
CA ASN A 40 30.79 28.36 -29.65
C ASN A 40 32.10 28.79 -28.96
N ILE A 41 32.22 28.64 -27.63
CA ILE A 41 33.47 28.92 -26.92
C ILE A 41 34.51 27.87 -27.34
N ALA A 42 35.46 28.29 -28.18
CA ALA A 42 36.62 27.49 -28.54
C ALA A 42 37.51 27.27 -27.30
N ASP A 43 38.06 26.07 -27.18
CA ASP A 43 39.03 25.70 -26.14
C ASP A 43 38.55 25.90 -24.69
N ALA A 44 37.25 25.69 -24.44
CA ALA A 44 36.72 25.66 -23.08
C ALA A 44 37.47 24.58 -22.25
N MET A 45 37.97 24.98 -21.08
CA MET A 45 38.66 24.04 -20.18
C MET A 45 37.63 23.25 -19.38
N GLU A 46 37.86 21.94 -19.20
CA GLU A 46 37.04 21.12 -18.30
C GLU A 46 36.97 21.75 -16.90
N GLY A 47 35.76 21.80 -16.33
CA GLY A 47 35.50 22.47 -15.05
C GLY A 47 35.18 23.97 -15.17
N SER A 48 35.21 24.55 -16.36
CA SER A 48 34.75 25.93 -16.58
C SER A 48 33.27 26.08 -16.19
N ILE A 49 32.92 27.18 -15.53
CA ILE A 49 31.54 27.51 -15.14
C ILE A 49 31.12 28.80 -15.83
N ALA A 50 29.92 28.82 -16.41
CA ALA A 50 29.34 30.00 -17.04
C ALA A 50 27.82 30.06 -16.84
N PHE A 51 27.25 31.26 -16.84
CA PHE A 51 25.83 31.50 -16.67
C PHE A 51 25.15 31.77 -18.03
N ASN A 52 24.12 31.00 -18.36
CA ASN A 52 23.29 31.21 -19.53
C ASN A 52 22.14 32.17 -19.16
N LYS A 53 22.10 33.35 -19.79
CA LYS A 53 21.10 34.38 -19.49
C LYS A 53 19.69 34.03 -19.97
N SER A 54 19.57 33.33 -21.10
CA SER A 54 18.27 32.91 -21.64
C SER A 54 17.59 31.88 -20.75
N GLU A 55 18.35 30.87 -20.33
CA GLU A 55 17.81 29.76 -19.51
C GLU A 55 17.88 30.05 -18.01
N LYS A 56 18.59 31.11 -17.61
CA LYS A 56 18.83 31.51 -16.21
C LYS A 56 19.45 30.39 -15.37
N LYS A 57 20.36 29.62 -15.97
CA LYS A 57 21.04 28.47 -15.35
C LYS A 57 22.56 28.64 -15.39
N LEU A 58 23.24 28.08 -14.39
CA LEU A 58 24.67 27.83 -14.45
C LEU A 58 24.94 26.60 -15.31
N TYR A 59 26.03 26.62 -16.06
CA TYR A 59 26.53 25.49 -16.83
C TYR A 59 27.96 25.21 -16.39
N PHE A 60 28.34 23.94 -16.41
CA PHE A 60 29.73 23.53 -16.34
C PHE A 60 30.14 22.84 -17.63
N PHE A 61 31.39 23.03 -18.05
CA PHE A 61 31.96 22.34 -19.19
C PHE A 61 32.60 21.02 -18.72
N ASN A 62 32.16 19.89 -19.27
CA ASN A 62 32.65 18.56 -18.90
C ASN A 62 33.84 18.07 -19.76
N GLY A 63 34.48 18.97 -20.50
CA GLY A 63 35.54 18.63 -21.47
C GLY A 63 35.04 18.38 -22.90
N SER A 64 33.73 18.25 -23.11
CA SER A 64 33.14 18.06 -24.46
C SER A 64 31.91 18.92 -24.72
N SER A 65 31.09 19.18 -23.70
CA SER A 65 29.87 19.95 -23.83
C SER A 65 29.56 20.76 -22.57
N TRP A 66 28.78 21.82 -22.76
CA TRP A 66 28.20 22.58 -21.66
C TRP A 66 26.97 21.87 -21.12
N ASN A 67 27.00 21.53 -19.84
CA ASN A 67 25.90 20.86 -19.15
C ASN A 67 25.32 21.80 -18.10
N ALA A 68 24.00 21.96 -18.09
CA ALA A 68 23.32 22.75 -17.08
C ALA A 68 23.53 22.11 -15.70
N ILE A 69 23.90 22.94 -14.73
CA ILE A 69 23.83 22.61 -13.31
C ILE A 69 22.36 22.80 -12.92
N ASP A 70 21.56 21.76 -13.16
CA ASP A 70 20.20 21.70 -12.63
C ASP A 70 20.25 21.28 -11.17
N LEU A 71 19.91 22.19 -10.27
CA LEU A 71 19.82 21.93 -8.83
C LEU A 71 18.65 20.99 -8.48
N ASP A 72 17.64 20.90 -9.36
CA ASP A 72 16.43 20.11 -9.16
C ASP A 72 16.10 19.26 -10.40
N LYS A 73 17.08 18.55 -10.98
CA LYS A 73 16.77 17.65 -12.11
C LYS A 73 15.98 16.44 -11.63
N ASN A 74 14.67 16.54 -11.69
CA ASN A 74 13.80 15.38 -11.57
C ASN A 74 14.02 14.50 -12.79
N SER A 75 14.32 13.22 -12.56
CA SER A 75 14.41 12.23 -13.62
C SER A 75 13.02 11.70 -13.97
N ILE A 76 12.80 11.39 -15.24
CA ILE A 76 11.57 10.73 -15.68
C ILE A 76 11.41 9.41 -14.90
N GLY A 77 10.24 9.20 -14.32
CA GLY A 77 9.94 8.05 -13.45
C GLY A 77 10.26 8.25 -11.97
N ALA A 78 10.84 9.39 -11.57
CA ALA A 78 11.00 9.71 -10.16
C ALA A 78 9.64 9.75 -9.45
N ILE A 79 9.58 9.24 -8.22
CA ILE A 79 8.38 9.23 -7.38
C ILE A 79 8.58 10.18 -6.21
N LYS A 80 7.55 10.98 -5.91
CA LYS A 80 7.51 11.82 -4.70
C LYS A 80 6.18 11.74 -4.00
N TYR A 81 6.18 12.15 -2.75
CA TYR A 81 4.98 12.37 -1.96
C TYR A 81 4.71 13.87 -1.80
N SER A 82 3.46 14.27 -1.86
CA SER A 82 3.04 15.66 -1.70
C SER A 82 1.62 15.77 -1.14
N VAL A 83 1.33 16.85 -0.42
CA VAL A 83 -0.04 17.19 0.01
C VAL A 83 -0.83 17.92 -1.09
N LYS A 84 -0.18 18.33 -2.19
CA LYS A 84 -0.85 18.93 -3.35
C LYS A 84 -1.81 17.93 -3.99
N ASP A 85 -2.95 18.42 -4.49
CA ASP A 85 -3.99 17.55 -5.06
C ASP A 85 -3.97 17.44 -6.59
N ASN A 86 -3.39 18.44 -7.27
CA ASN A 86 -3.31 18.51 -8.73
C ASN A 86 -1.88 18.27 -9.24
N ASP A 87 -1.78 17.93 -10.53
CA ASP A 87 -0.52 17.89 -11.26
C ASP A 87 0.18 19.26 -11.19
N HIS A 88 1.50 19.26 -11.14
CA HIS A 88 2.30 20.49 -11.01
C HIS A 88 3.75 20.27 -11.42
N ASP A 89 4.37 21.23 -12.10
CA ASP A 89 5.82 21.28 -12.34
C ASP A 89 6.38 19.96 -12.95
N GLY A 90 5.67 19.39 -13.93
CA GLY A 90 6.01 18.10 -14.56
C GLY A 90 5.70 16.85 -13.73
N TRP A 91 5.08 17.00 -12.56
CA TRP A 91 4.64 15.92 -11.69
C TRP A 91 3.17 15.59 -11.88
N TYR A 92 2.90 14.31 -12.07
CA TYR A 92 1.58 13.78 -12.39
C TYR A 92 1.10 12.86 -11.26
N LYS A 93 -0.10 13.13 -10.73
CA LYS A 93 -0.69 12.35 -9.63
C LYS A 93 -0.97 10.92 -10.07
N LEU A 94 -0.60 9.95 -9.23
CA LEU A 94 -0.88 8.53 -9.43
C LEU A 94 -2.31 8.19 -8.99
N ASN A 95 -3.28 8.53 -9.83
CA ASN A 95 -4.72 8.40 -9.54
C ASN A 95 -5.46 7.41 -10.45
N GLY A 96 -4.76 6.62 -11.29
CA GLY A 96 -5.41 5.67 -12.19
C GLY A 96 -5.93 6.23 -13.51
N ARG A 97 -5.73 7.53 -13.81
CA ARG A 97 -6.23 8.11 -15.06
C ARG A 97 -5.53 7.52 -16.29
N SER A 98 -6.21 7.57 -17.44
CA SER A 98 -5.64 7.14 -18.72
C SER A 98 -4.46 8.03 -19.14
N ILE A 99 -3.38 7.41 -19.63
CA ILE A 99 -2.23 8.14 -20.19
C ILE A 99 -2.61 8.93 -21.46
N ASN A 100 -3.70 8.56 -22.13
CA ASN A 100 -4.20 9.29 -23.30
C ASN A 100 -4.78 10.67 -22.96
N SER A 101 -5.04 10.94 -21.67
CA SER A 101 -5.43 12.28 -21.20
C SER A 101 -4.24 13.23 -21.00
N LEU A 102 -3.01 12.71 -21.10
CA LEU A 102 -1.78 13.46 -20.88
C LEU A 102 -1.28 14.10 -22.19
N PRO A 103 -0.52 15.21 -22.12
CA PRO A 103 0.20 15.75 -23.28
C PRO A 103 1.09 14.71 -23.96
N ASN A 104 1.33 14.85 -25.27
CA ASN A 104 2.06 13.84 -26.06
C ASN A 104 3.45 13.50 -25.50
N THR A 105 4.24 14.51 -25.11
CA THR A 105 5.57 14.31 -24.51
C THR A 105 5.49 13.50 -23.22
N VAL A 106 4.57 13.87 -22.34
CA VAL A 106 4.31 13.25 -21.04
C VAL A 106 3.81 11.81 -21.20
N LYS A 107 2.92 11.58 -22.17
CA LYS A 107 2.43 10.26 -22.55
C LYS A 107 3.58 9.36 -23.00
N ASN A 108 4.45 9.85 -23.88
CA ASN A 108 5.60 9.09 -24.35
C ASN A 108 6.55 8.75 -23.19
N ASN A 109 6.76 9.69 -22.27
CA ASN A 109 7.56 9.47 -21.06
C ASN A 109 6.92 8.42 -20.14
N ALA A 110 5.60 8.45 -19.93
CA ALA A 110 4.87 7.44 -19.16
C ALA A 110 5.00 6.04 -19.79
N ILE A 111 4.88 5.95 -21.11
CA ILE A 111 5.08 4.68 -21.85
C ILE A 111 6.52 4.18 -21.68
N SER A 112 7.51 5.09 -21.74
CA SER A 112 8.93 4.72 -21.64
C SER A 112 9.31 4.08 -20.29
N ILE A 113 8.55 4.39 -19.22
CA ILE A 113 8.74 3.82 -17.88
C ILE A 113 7.78 2.65 -17.58
N GLY A 114 7.04 2.17 -18.60
CA GLY A 114 6.20 0.99 -18.51
C GLY A 114 4.73 1.23 -18.16
N PHE A 115 4.27 2.48 -18.07
CA PHE A 115 2.86 2.76 -17.74
C PHE A 115 1.98 2.69 -19.00
N ASN A 116 1.09 1.69 -19.04
CA ASN A 116 0.16 1.47 -20.14
C ASN A 116 -1.07 0.65 -19.67
N PRO A 117 -2.33 1.03 -19.98
CA PRO A 117 -2.80 2.26 -20.65
C PRO A 117 -3.16 3.40 -19.66
N VAL A 118 -2.87 3.21 -18.37
CA VAL A 118 -3.20 4.15 -17.28
C VAL A 118 -1.95 4.45 -16.45
N LEU A 119 -1.95 5.60 -15.77
CA LEU A 119 -1.02 5.80 -14.66
C LEU A 119 -1.41 4.86 -13.51
N PRO A 120 -0.45 4.33 -12.73
CA PRO A 120 -0.77 3.57 -11.53
C PRO A 120 -1.67 4.38 -10.58
N ASN A 121 -2.54 3.68 -9.85
CA ASN A 121 -3.37 4.30 -8.81
C ASN A 121 -2.76 4.02 -7.43
N GLY A 122 -2.13 5.04 -6.84
CA GLY A 122 -1.51 4.97 -5.52
C GLY A 122 -2.47 5.13 -4.34
N SER A 123 -3.78 5.29 -4.58
CA SER A 123 -4.77 5.50 -3.52
C SER A 123 -4.83 4.31 -2.58
N ASN A 124 -4.64 4.56 -1.28
CA ASN A 124 -4.68 3.55 -0.21
C ASN A 124 -3.67 2.40 -0.40
N ARG A 125 -2.48 2.71 -0.95
CA ARG A 125 -1.44 1.73 -1.25
C ARG A 125 -0.09 2.12 -0.69
N VAL A 126 0.74 1.10 -0.47
CA VAL A 126 2.15 1.24 -0.12
C VAL A 126 2.99 0.81 -1.32
N LEU A 127 4.06 1.55 -1.60
CA LEU A 127 4.98 1.20 -2.67
C LEU A 127 5.88 0.04 -2.24
N LYS A 128 6.11 -0.90 -3.15
CA LYS A 128 7.05 -2.02 -2.98
C LYS A 128 7.89 -2.17 -4.22
N HIS A 129 9.05 -2.81 -4.05
CA HIS A 129 9.83 -3.26 -5.20
C HIS A 129 9.09 -4.42 -5.90
N PRO A 130 9.03 -4.43 -7.25
CA PRO A 130 8.41 -5.54 -7.98
C PRO A 130 9.17 -6.85 -7.72
N SER A 131 8.44 -7.96 -7.69
CA SER A 131 9.00 -9.29 -7.83
C SER A 131 9.29 -9.60 -9.30
N THR A 132 9.84 -10.78 -9.59
CA THR A 132 10.16 -11.20 -10.98
C THR A 132 8.94 -11.33 -11.89
N ALA A 133 7.73 -11.44 -11.34
CA ALA A 133 6.49 -11.60 -12.08
C ALA A 133 5.65 -10.30 -12.18
N GLU A 134 6.07 -9.23 -11.50
CA GLU A 134 5.34 -7.96 -11.46
C GLU A 134 6.07 -6.90 -12.28
N ASN A 135 5.29 -6.03 -12.91
CA ASN A 135 5.78 -4.86 -13.63
C ASN A 135 5.61 -3.61 -12.77
N ASN A 136 6.33 -2.54 -13.14
CA ASN A 136 6.15 -1.24 -12.50
C ASN A 136 4.72 -0.74 -12.70
N GLY A 137 4.02 -0.48 -11.59
CA GLY A 137 2.65 -0.01 -11.61
C GLY A 137 1.60 -1.10 -11.37
N ASP A 138 2.00 -2.37 -11.33
CA ASP A 138 1.12 -3.45 -10.92
C ASP A 138 0.63 -3.22 -9.48
N THR A 139 -0.65 -3.50 -9.25
CA THR A 139 -1.27 -3.38 -7.94
C THR A 139 -1.65 -4.74 -7.41
N GLY A 140 -1.48 -4.98 -6.11
CA GLY A 140 -1.91 -6.20 -5.46
C GLY A 140 -2.06 -6.03 -3.95
N GLY A 141 -2.37 -7.14 -3.28
CA GLY A 141 -2.65 -7.17 -1.85
C GLY A 141 -4.07 -6.73 -1.49
N GLU A 142 -4.42 -6.91 -0.23
CA GLU A 142 -5.74 -6.61 0.33
C GLU A 142 -5.61 -5.71 1.56
N THR A 143 -6.54 -4.78 1.73
CA THR A 143 -6.62 -3.90 2.90
C THR A 143 -6.99 -4.66 4.18
N ASN A 144 -7.84 -5.68 4.03
CA ASN A 144 -8.32 -6.50 5.12
C ASN A 144 -8.01 -7.97 4.84
N THR A 145 -7.83 -8.75 5.89
CA THR A 145 -7.70 -10.20 5.76
C THR A 145 -8.66 -10.88 6.73
N ILE A 146 -9.35 -11.91 6.23
CA ILE A 146 -10.20 -12.79 7.04
C ILE A 146 -9.40 -14.06 7.25
N ILE A 147 -9.22 -14.46 8.50
CA ILE A 147 -8.69 -15.78 8.82
C ILE A 147 -9.81 -16.78 8.59
N ARG A 148 -9.61 -17.70 7.66
CA ARG A 148 -10.58 -18.75 7.35
C ARG A 148 -10.20 -20.05 8.06
N GLN A 149 -11.15 -20.97 8.17
CA GLN A 149 -10.91 -22.25 8.83
C GLN A 149 -9.76 -23.02 8.16
N GLU A 150 -9.61 -22.93 6.83
CA GLU A 150 -8.48 -23.53 6.11
C GLU A 150 -7.10 -22.94 6.48
N ASN A 151 -7.05 -21.79 7.15
CA ASN A 151 -5.81 -21.18 7.62
C ASN A 151 -5.48 -21.56 9.08
N LEU A 152 -6.36 -22.29 9.77
CA LEU A 152 -6.20 -22.69 11.16
C LEU A 152 -5.89 -24.18 11.27
N PRO A 153 -5.16 -24.62 12.32
CA PRO A 153 -5.03 -26.03 12.63
C PRO A 153 -6.41 -26.68 12.85
N ASN A 154 -6.56 -27.93 12.43
CA ASN A 154 -7.73 -28.70 12.79
C ASN A 154 -7.72 -29.01 14.29
N ILE A 155 -8.88 -28.87 14.92
CA ILE A 155 -9.11 -29.26 16.31
C ILE A 155 -10.07 -30.44 16.29
N GLU A 156 -9.63 -31.56 16.84
CA GLU A 156 -10.46 -32.75 17.01
C GLU A 156 -11.20 -32.67 18.35
N PHE A 157 -12.52 -32.61 18.31
CA PHE A 157 -13.35 -32.70 19.51
C PHE A 157 -13.72 -34.16 19.76
N SER A 158 -13.18 -34.76 20.82
CA SER A 158 -13.57 -36.10 21.26
C SER A 158 -14.43 -36.03 22.52
N GLY A 159 -15.44 -36.90 22.58
CA GLY A 159 -16.31 -37.06 23.73
C GLY A 159 -16.74 -38.51 23.86
N ILE A 160 -16.95 -38.96 25.10
CA ILE A 160 -17.50 -40.30 25.40
C ILE A 160 -18.89 -40.07 25.98
N THR A 161 -19.92 -40.59 25.30
CA THR A 161 -21.28 -40.65 25.86
C THR A 161 -21.42 -41.91 26.72
N SER A 162 -22.14 -41.83 27.83
CA SER A 162 -22.42 -43.02 28.64
C SER A 162 -23.52 -43.88 28.01
N GLU A 163 -23.44 -45.20 28.17
CA GLU A 163 -24.52 -46.13 27.81
C GLU A 163 -25.66 -46.18 28.84
N ASP A 164 -25.59 -45.38 29.91
CA ASP A 164 -26.53 -45.39 31.05
C ASP A 164 -28.00 -45.09 30.65
N GLY A 165 -28.27 -44.63 29.43
CA GLY A 165 -29.63 -44.49 28.89
C GLY A 165 -30.30 -45.80 28.50
N ARG A 166 -29.55 -46.90 28.36
CA ARG A 166 -30.09 -48.22 27.99
C ARG A 166 -30.60 -48.96 29.22
N HIS A 167 -31.91 -49.05 29.36
CA HIS A 167 -32.52 -49.87 30.40
C HIS A 167 -33.70 -50.67 29.87
N SER A 168 -34.04 -51.75 30.57
CA SER A 168 -35.23 -52.56 30.32
C SER A 168 -36.02 -52.74 31.60
N HIS A 169 -37.33 -52.81 31.46
CA HIS A 169 -38.23 -53.17 32.55
C HIS A 169 -38.58 -54.64 32.47
N THR A 170 -38.68 -55.27 33.63
CA THR A 170 -39.12 -56.66 33.76
C THR A 170 -40.52 -56.66 34.37
N ILE A 171 -41.49 -57.16 33.61
CA ILE A 171 -42.87 -57.29 34.04
C ILE A 171 -43.12 -58.76 34.35
N ALA A 172 -43.47 -59.03 35.61
CA ALA A 172 -43.87 -60.36 36.03
C ALA A 172 -45.23 -60.70 35.40
N LYS A 173 -45.30 -61.81 34.67
CA LYS A 173 -46.57 -62.37 34.21
C LYS A 173 -47.14 -63.24 35.33
N SER A 174 -48.43 -63.07 35.61
CA SER A 174 -49.16 -63.95 36.52
C SER A 174 -50.29 -64.64 35.75
N THR A 175 -50.48 -65.92 36.06
CA THR A 175 -51.63 -66.67 35.58
C THR A 175 -52.77 -66.53 36.58
N THR A 176 -53.99 -66.44 36.06
CA THR A 176 -55.20 -66.53 36.88
C THR A 176 -56.13 -67.56 36.27
N ASN A 177 -56.59 -68.49 37.10
CA ASN A 177 -57.55 -69.50 36.68
C ASN A 177 -58.93 -68.87 36.62
N ILE A 178 -59.44 -68.61 35.42
CA ILE A 178 -60.81 -68.14 35.24
C ILE A 178 -61.72 -69.37 35.23
N LYS A 179 -62.73 -69.39 36.10
CA LYS A 179 -63.78 -70.42 36.07
C LYS A 179 -64.65 -70.20 34.84
N ILE A 180 -64.64 -71.17 33.92
CA ILE A 180 -65.62 -71.25 32.85
C ILE A 180 -66.95 -71.65 33.48
N ARG A 181 -67.96 -70.79 33.36
CA ARG A 181 -69.34 -71.19 33.64
C ARG A 181 -69.84 -71.98 32.44
N TYR A 182 -70.29 -73.20 32.70
CA TYR A 182 -70.90 -74.20 31.81
C TYR A 182 -69.96 -75.29 31.25
N PHE A 183 -70.21 -76.49 31.75
CA PHE A 183 -69.48 -77.74 31.63
C PHE A 183 -69.52 -78.36 30.22
N ARG A 184 -68.52 -78.12 29.37
CA ARG A 184 -67.92 -79.14 28.48
C ARG A 184 -66.51 -78.72 28.05
N ASP A 185 -65.61 -79.67 28.20
CA ASP A 185 -64.22 -79.75 27.75
C ASP A 185 -63.14 -78.89 28.44
N GLU A 186 -62.00 -79.56 28.53
CA GLU A 186 -60.74 -79.38 29.25
C GLU A 186 -60.29 -77.94 29.53
N PHE A 187 -59.53 -77.76 30.63
CA PHE A 187 -58.89 -76.49 30.97
C PHE A 187 -58.32 -75.82 29.71
N ILE A 188 -58.84 -74.65 29.35
CA ILE A 188 -58.15 -73.81 28.39
C ILE A 188 -56.90 -73.31 29.12
N ASN A 189 -55.78 -73.99 28.91
CA ASN A 189 -54.47 -73.42 29.17
C ASN A 189 -54.29 -72.28 28.17
N PHE A 190 -54.75 -71.09 28.54
CA PHE A 190 -54.28 -69.91 27.86
C PHE A 190 -52.82 -69.79 28.25
N PHE A 191 -51.90 -70.17 27.36
CA PHE A 191 -50.47 -69.98 27.54
C PHE A 191 -50.20 -68.47 27.55
N VAL A 192 -50.46 -67.82 28.67
CA VAL A 192 -49.70 -66.63 29.05
C VAL A 192 -48.50 -67.22 29.77
N ASP A 193 -47.36 -67.30 29.08
CA ASP A 193 -46.13 -67.89 29.61
C ASP A 193 -45.92 -67.49 31.08
N ASN A 194 -45.73 -68.47 31.97
CA ASN A 194 -45.28 -68.18 33.33
C ASN A 194 -43.83 -67.68 33.26
N GLY A 195 -43.54 -66.57 33.93
CA GLY A 195 -42.21 -65.96 33.92
C GLY A 195 -42.24 -64.45 33.73
N ASN A 196 -41.13 -63.92 33.26
CA ASN A 196 -40.94 -62.48 33.08
C ASN A 196 -41.00 -62.12 31.59
N SER A 197 -41.65 -61.00 31.26
CA SER A 197 -41.40 -60.32 29.99
C SER A 197 -40.55 -59.09 30.21
N THR A 198 -39.50 -58.96 29.41
CA THR A 198 -38.58 -57.84 29.45
C THR A 198 -38.86 -56.93 28.27
N THR A 199 -39.04 -55.63 28.52
CA THR A 199 -39.13 -54.65 27.43
C THR A 199 -37.80 -54.62 26.68
N ASN A 200 -37.82 -54.36 25.37
CA ASN A 200 -36.58 -54.25 24.60
C ASN A 200 -35.72 -53.09 25.16
N GLN A 201 -34.40 -53.29 25.21
CA GLN A 201 -33.41 -52.27 25.61
C GLN A 201 -33.10 -51.26 24.49
N ASN A 202 -33.64 -51.49 23.28
CA ASN A 202 -33.37 -50.66 22.12
C ASN A 202 -34.30 -49.44 22.07
N GLY A 203 -33.81 -48.30 22.56
CA GLY A 203 -34.26 -46.97 22.17
C GLY A 203 -33.12 -46.28 21.41
N ALA A 204 -33.21 -46.23 20.08
CA ALA A 204 -32.23 -45.49 19.29
C ALA A 204 -32.41 -44.00 19.59
N HIS A 205 -31.46 -43.40 20.31
CA HIS A 205 -31.37 -41.97 20.47
C HIS A 205 -30.04 -41.48 19.92
N GLN A 206 -30.05 -40.25 19.44
CA GLN A 206 -28.87 -39.60 18.87
C GLN A 206 -28.54 -38.38 19.71
N HIS A 207 -27.26 -38.18 19.96
CA HIS A 207 -26.75 -36.93 20.52
C HIS A 207 -26.23 -36.09 19.36
N THR A 208 -26.84 -34.93 19.16
CA THR A 208 -26.26 -33.89 18.32
C THR A 208 -25.49 -32.94 19.23
N VAL A 209 -24.19 -32.84 19.03
CA VAL A 209 -23.34 -31.87 19.72
C VAL A 209 -22.87 -30.87 18.67
N GLU A 210 -23.33 -29.63 18.80
CA GLU A 210 -22.81 -28.51 18.02
C GLU A 210 -21.83 -27.72 18.87
N VAL A 211 -20.60 -27.59 18.39
CA VAL A 211 -19.57 -26.76 19.02
C VAL A 211 -19.27 -25.63 18.06
N SER A 212 -19.43 -24.37 18.51
CA SER A 212 -18.98 -23.23 17.73
C SER A 212 -17.46 -23.26 17.63
N SER A 213 -16.91 -23.04 16.44
CA SER A 213 -15.46 -22.88 16.24
C SER A 213 -14.90 -21.61 16.89
N GLY A 214 -15.74 -20.74 17.47
CA GLY A 214 -15.33 -19.57 18.24
C GLY A 214 -14.85 -18.38 17.41
N GLY A 215 -14.87 -18.46 16.08
CA GLY A 215 -14.53 -17.36 15.19
C GLY A 215 -15.75 -16.49 14.86
N SER A 216 -15.59 -15.16 14.90
CA SER A 216 -16.64 -14.21 14.47
C SER A 216 -16.62 -13.90 12.97
N GLY A 217 -15.60 -14.37 12.24
CA GLY A 217 -15.38 -14.01 10.83
C GLY A 217 -15.05 -12.53 10.61
N THR A 218 -14.81 -11.77 11.69
CA THR A 218 -14.54 -10.33 11.61
C THR A 218 -13.20 -10.08 10.90
N PRO A 219 -13.16 -9.27 9.83
CA PRO A 219 -11.91 -8.93 9.16
C PRO A 219 -10.94 -8.24 10.10
N ILE A 220 -9.65 -8.52 9.91
CA ILE A 220 -8.56 -7.86 10.61
C ILE A 220 -7.95 -6.83 9.67
N GLU A 221 -7.89 -5.57 10.13
CA GLU A 221 -7.20 -4.50 9.42
C GLU A 221 -5.69 -4.74 9.44
N ARG A 222 -5.04 -4.48 8.29
CA ARG A 222 -3.60 -4.73 8.13
C ARG A 222 -2.73 -3.48 8.21
N TYR A 223 -3.32 -2.31 8.44
CA TYR A 223 -2.55 -1.07 8.47
C TYR A 223 -1.79 -0.89 9.79
N GLN A 224 -0.55 -0.43 9.67
CA GLN A 224 0.13 0.25 10.77
C GLN A 224 -0.39 1.70 10.85
N PRO A 225 -0.27 2.42 11.98
CA PRO A 225 -0.59 3.84 12.02
C PRO A 225 0.10 4.62 10.88
N TYR A 226 -0.66 5.34 10.06
CA TYR A 226 -0.16 5.99 8.84
C TYR A 226 -0.62 7.45 8.71
N LEU A 227 0.13 8.21 7.91
CA LEU A 227 -0.25 9.54 7.43
C LEU A 227 -0.45 9.46 5.91
N VAL A 228 -1.57 10.00 5.42
CA VAL A 228 -1.92 9.95 4.00
C VAL A 228 -1.45 11.20 3.28
N VAL A 229 -0.72 11.00 2.19
CA VAL A 229 -0.28 12.02 1.23
C VAL A 229 -0.44 11.49 -0.19
N ASN A 230 -0.53 12.39 -1.15
CA ASN A 230 -0.67 12.02 -2.55
C ASN A 230 0.69 11.58 -3.12
N THR A 231 0.68 10.54 -3.94
CA THR A 231 1.86 10.04 -4.66
C THR A 231 1.87 10.59 -6.08
N PHE A 232 3.02 11.10 -6.51
CA PHE A 232 3.23 11.68 -7.84
C PHE A 232 4.41 11.01 -8.54
N VAL A 233 4.36 10.98 -9.87
CA VAL A 233 5.47 10.59 -10.74
C VAL A 233 5.91 11.77 -11.60
N TYR A 234 7.21 11.96 -11.76
CA TYR A 234 7.74 12.97 -12.67
C TYR A 234 7.77 12.44 -14.10
N LEU A 235 7.09 13.14 -15.01
CA LEU A 235 7.01 12.78 -16.42
C LEU A 235 7.45 13.93 -17.34
N GLY A 236 7.94 15.04 -16.78
CA GLY A 236 8.33 16.23 -17.54
C GLY A 236 7.16 17.11 -17.95
N GLU A 237 7.46 18.23 -18.58
CA GLU A 237 6.48 19.18 -19.13
C GLU A 237 6.15 18.88 -20.61
#